data_AF-X1PP56-F1
#
_entry.id   AF-X1PP56-F1
#
_cell.length_a   1.000
_cell.length_b   1.000
_cell.length_c   1.000
_cell.angle_alpha   90.00
_cell.angle_beta   90.00
_cell.angle_gamma   90.00
#
_symmetry.space_group_name_H-M   'P 1'
#
loop_
_entity.id
_entity.type
_entity.pdbx_description
1 polymer ?
#
loop_
_entity_poly.entity_id
_entity_poly.type
_entity_poly.pdbx_seq_one_letter_code
_entity_poly.pdbx_strand_id
1 'polypeptide(L)'
;MGGIIVIITVVFIIVMIRNIAAVALQLTGLDKPTANFQALSALTGTGFTTKEAELVLNHPIRRRIISLLMITGNAGMVAVIAGLASSFLTVTSAQVQAREG
;
A
#
# COMPACT_ATOMS: atom_id res chain seq x y z
N MET A 1 17.71 -16.01 -0.53
CA MET A 1 17.04 -15.59 -1.79
C MET A 1 15.54 -15.34 -1.61
N GLY A 2 14.78 -16.20 -0.93
CA GLY A 2 13.31 -16.06 -0.80
C GLY A 2 12.80 -14.72 -0.22
N GLY A 3 13.38 -14.22 0.88
CA GLY A 3 12.92 -12.98 1.51
C GLY A 3 13.09 -11.72 0.64
N ILE A 4 14.18 -11.64 -0.14
CA ILE A 4 14.42 -10.53 -1.06
C ILE A 4 13.39 -10.53 -2.20
N ILE A 5 13.07 -11.71 -2.73
CA ILE A 5 12.04 -11.87 -3.77
C ILE A 5 10.69 -11.37 -3.24
N VAL A 6 10.30 -11.75 -2.02
CA VAL A 6 9.05 -11.28 -1.39
C VAL A 6 9.03 -9.76 -1.27
N ILE A 7 10.11 -9.13 -0.80
CA ILE A 7 10.18 -7.67 -0.67
C ILE A 7 10.03 -7.00 -2.04
N ILE A 8 10.73 -7.48 -3.06
CA ILE A 8 10.64 -6.94 -4.43
C ILE A 8 9.22 -7.07 -4.97
N THR A 9 8.59 -8.23 -4.78
CA THR A 9 7.20 -8.46 -5.21
C THR A 9 6.22 -7.52 -4.50
N VAL A 10 6.37 -7.33 -3.19
CA VAL A 10 5.51 -6.42 -2.41
C VAL A 10 5.68 -4.98 -2.89
N VAL A 11 6.92 -4.50 -3.04
CA VAL A 11 7.20 -3.14 -3.54
C VAL A 11 6.64 -2.95 -4.95
N PHE A 12 6.81 -3.94 -5.82
CA PHE A 12 6.27 -3.91 -7.17
C PHE A 12 4.73 -3.75 -7.17
N ILE A 13 4.04 -4.53 -6.34
CA ILE A 13 2.57 -4.45 -6.19
C ILE A 13 2.15 -3.06 -5.69
N ILE A 14 2.82 -2.53 -4.66
CA ILE A 14 2.52 -1.19 -4.11
C ILE A 14 2.67 -0.11 -5.19
N VAL A 15 3.77 -0.14 -5.94
CA VAL A 15 4.01 0.82 -7.04
C VAL A 15 2.96 0.68 -8.14
N MET A 16 2.54 -0.55 -8.46
CA MET A 16 1.52 -0.80 -9.48
C MET A 16 0.14 -0.25 -9.04
N ILE A 17 -0.27 -0.51 -7.80
CA ILE A 17 -1.52 0.02 -7.22
C ILE A 17 -1.50 1.55 -7.24
N ARG A 18 -0.40 2.16 -6.79
CA ARG A 18 -0.22 3.62 -6.83
C ARG A 18 -0.40 4.18 -8.25
N ASN A 19 0.25 3.59 -9.24
CA ASN A 19 0.21 4.08 -10.62
C ASN A 19 -1.20 3.98 -11.22
N ILE A 20 -1.89 2.86 -10.99
CA ILE A 20 -3.27 2.68 -11.46
C ILE A 20 -4.19 3.74 -10.85
N ALA A 21 -4.09 3.97 -9.54
CA ALA A 21 -4.91 4.98 -8.88
C ALA A 21 -4.57 6.41 -9.30
N ALA A 22 -3.28 6.73 -9.52
CA ALA A 22 -2.87 8.03 -10.04
C ALA A 22 -3.44 8.29 -11.45
N VAL A 23 -3.48 7.28 -12.31
CA VAL A 23 -4.13 7.37 -13.63
C VAL A 23 -5.65 7.55 -13.47
N ALA A 24 -6.29 6.78 -12.59
CA ALA A 24 -7.72 6.91 -12.32
C ALA A 24 -8.09 8.31 -11.83
N LEU A 25 -7.28 8.91 -10.95
CA LEU A 25 -7.46 10.29 -10.50
C LEU A 25 -7.27 11.30 -11.64
N GLN A 26 -6.27 11.12 -12.52
CA GLN A 26 -6.10 11.97 -13.70
C GLN A 26 -7.31 11.90 -14.64
N LEU A 27 -7.90 10.72 -14.83
CA LEU A 27 -9.10 10.54 -15.66
C LEU A 27 -10.32 11.29 -15.10
N THR A 28 -10.33 11.61 -13.80
CA THR A 28 -11.38 12.47 -13.21
C THR A 28 -11.11 13.97 -13.39
N GLY A 29 -10.01 14.37 -14.02
CA GLY A 29 -9.65 15.77 -14.28
C GLY A 29 -8.67 16.40 -13.29
N LEU A 30 -7.98 15.61 -12.46
CA LEU A 30 -6.84 16.11 -11.67
C LEU A 30 -5.60 16.23 -12.56
N ASP A 31 -4.78 17.26 -12.32
CA ASP A 31 -3.50 17.37 -12.98
C ASP A 31 -2.55 16.24 -12.54
N LYS A 32 -1.62 15.88 -13.43
CA LYS A 32 -0.70 14.76 -13.22
C LYS A 32 0.13 14.86 -11.93
N PRO A 33 0.79 15.98 -11.59
CA PRO A 33 1.56 16.06 -10.36
C PRO A 33 0.68 15.91 -9.12
N THR A 34 -0.48 16.58 -9.07
CA THR A 34 -1.43 16.45 -7.97
C THR A 34 -1.95 15.03 -7.82
N ALA A 35 -2.40 14.39 -8.90
CA ALA A 35 -2.89 13.02 -8.85
C ALA A 35 -1.82 12.01 -8.38
N ASN A 36 -0.56 12.19 -8.77
CA ASN A 36 0.55 11.34 -8.35
C ASN A 36 0.90 11.50 -6.88
N PHE A 37 0.88 12.73 -6.39
CA PHE A 37 1.09 13.02 -4.98
C PHE A 37 -0.10 12.51 -4.16
N GLN A 38 -1.32 12.76 -4.63
CA GLN A 38 -2.56 12.29 -4.01
C GLN A 38 -2.63 10.76 -3.92
N ALA A 39 -2.29 10.02 -4.98
CA ALA A 39 -2.24 8.57 -4.91
C ALA A 39 -1.16 8.06 -3.94
N LEU A 40 0.00 8.73 -3.89
CA LEU A 40 1.09 8.36 -3.00
C LEU A 40 0.71 8.55 -1.53
N SER A 41 0.33 9.77 -1.12
CA SER A 41 0.08 10.03 0.31
C SER A 41 -1.18 9.34 0.82
N ALA A 42 -2.13 8.97 -0.06
CA ALA A 42 -3.28 8.16 0.31
C ALA A 42 -2.86 6.71 0.59
N LEU A 43 -1.97 6.15 -0.25
CA LEU A 43 -1.47 4.80 -0.09
C LEU A 43 -0.55 4.67 1.12
N THR A 44 0.24 5.69 1.44
CA THR A 44 1.12 5.70 2.63
C THR A 44 0.45 6.21 3.89
N GLY A 45 -0.78 6.73 3.81
CA GLY A 45 -1.51 7.28 4.95
C GLY A 45 -0.98 8.62 5.48
N THR A 46 -0.10 9.32 4.74
CA THR A 46 0.50 10.59 5.19
C THR A 46 -0.42 11.80 4.98
N GLY A 47 -1.40 11.70 4.08
CA GLY A 47 -2.40 12.75 3.84
C GLY A 47 -1.92 13.93 2.97
N PHE A 48 -2.76 14.97 2.88
CA PHE A 48 -2.54 16.17 2.06
C PHE A 48 -3.05 17.43 2.79
N THR A 49 -2.79 18.60 2.21
CA THR A 49 -3.32 19.87 2.72
C THR A 49 -4.84 19.97 2.54
N THR A 50 -5.50 20.84 3.32
CA THR A 50 -6.97 21.01 3.27
C THR A 50 -7.48 21.33 1.86
N LYS A 51 -6.77 22.20 1.12
CA LYS A 51 -7.14 22.58 -0.26
C LYS A 51 -7.11 21.39 -1.21
N GLU A 52 -6.12 20.50 -1.06
CA GLU A 52 -6.02 19.28 -1.86
C GLU A 52 -7.13 18.28 -1.51
N ALA A 53 -7.46 18.17 -0.22
CA ALA A 53 -8.54 17.30 0.24
C ALA A 53 -9.91 17.74 -0.30
N GLU A 54 -10.16 19.04 -0.45
CA GLU A 54 -11.38 19.56 -1.08
C GLU A 54 -11.52 19.05 -2.52
N LEU A 55 -10.44 18.99 -3.30
CA LEU A 55 -10.45 18.46 -4.67
C LEU A 55 -10.89 16.99 -4.73
N VAL A 56 -10.57 16.22 -3.70
CA VAL A 56 -10.97 14.81 -3.54
C VAL A 56 -12.43 14.70 -3.11
N LEU A 57 -12.84 15.51 -2.12
CA LEU A 57 -14.18 15.46 -1.53
C LEU A 57 -15.27 15.98 -2.48
N ASN A 58 -14.94 16.93 -3.35
CA ASN A 58 -15.85 17.53 -4.32
C ASN A 58 -16.28 16.56 -5.43
N HIS A 59 -15.64 15.39 -5.57
CA HIS A 59 -15.98 14.42 -6.60
C HIS A 59 -16.16 13.01 -6.01
N PRO A 60 -17.37 12.40 -6.08
CA PRO A 60 -17.66 11.15 -5.38
C PRO A 60 -16.76 9.99 -5.80
N ILE A 61 -16.33 9.95 -7.08
CA ILE A 61 -15.41 8.92 -7.57
C ILE A 61 -13.99 9.11 -7.00
N ARG A 62 -13.49 10.35 -6.90
CA ARG A 62 -12.15 10.64 -6.34
C ARG A 62 -12.10 10.22 -4.88
N ARG A 63 -13.15 10.57 -4.13
CA ARG A 63 -13.33 10.13 -2.74
C ARG A 63 -13.25 8.61 -2.60
N ARG A 64 -13.94 7.85 -3.44
CA ARG A 64 -13.88 6.38 -3.41
C ARG A 64 -12.48 5.83 -3.71
N ILE A 65 -11.79 6.36 -4.72
CA ILE A 65 -10.42 5.94 -5.08
C ILE A 65 -9.47 6.17 -3.89
N ILE A 66 -9.50 7.36 -3.30
CA ILE A 66 -8.64 7.73 -2.17
C ILE A 66 -8.97 6.88 -0.93
N SER A 67 -10.25 6.67 -0.61
CA SER A 67 -10.63 5.82 0.52
C SER A 67 -10.17 4.37 0.35
N LEU A 68 -10.27 3.82 -0.86
CA LEU A 68 -9.75 2.48 -1.15
C LEU A 68 -8.23 2.42 -0.97
N LEU A 69 -7.49 3.40 -1.50
CA LEU A 69 -6.03 3.48 -1.32
C LEU A 69 -5.62 3.51 0.15
N MET A 70 -6.31 4.29 0.98
CA MET A 70 -6.01 4.39 2.42
C MET A 70 -6.21 3.05 3.14
N ILE A 71 -7.30 2.35 2.83
CA ILE A 71 -7.58 1.03 3.41
C ILE A 71 -6.57 -0.01 2.92
N THR A 72 -6.32 -0.05 1.60
CA THR A 72 -5.39 -1.01 0.99
C THR A 72 -3.96 -0.81 1.46
N GLY A 73 -3.50 0.44 1.61
CA GLY A 73 -2.17 0.76 2.11
C GLY A 73 -1.93 0.18 3.51
N ASN A 74 -2.83 0.50 4.45
CA ASN A 74 -2.74 -0.01 5.82
C ASN A 74 -2.89 -1.53 5.89
N ALA A 75 -3.87 -2.11 5.19
CA ALA A 75 -4.10 -3.55 5.17
C ALA A 75 -2.90 -4.30 4.57
N GLY A 76 -2.29 -3.77 3.50
CA GLY A 76 -1.11 -4.33 2.87
C GLY A 76 0.09 -4.33 3.82
N MET A 77 0.29 -3.24 4.57
CA MET A 77 1.39 -3.16 5.53
C MET A 77 1.23 -4.16 6.69
N VAL A 78 0.02 -4.29 7.22
CA VAL A 78 -0.30 -5.30 8.25
C VAL A 78 -0.07 -6.72 7.74
N ALA A 79 -0.50 -7.03 6.51
CA ALA A 79 -0.31 -8.35 5.92
C ALA A 79 1.17 -8.71 5.74
N VAL A 80 2.00 -7.76 5.30
CA VAL A 80 3.45 -7.97 5.15
C VAL A 80 4.11 -8.22 6.50
N ILE A 81 3.78 -7.41 7.52
CA ILE A 81 4.32 -7.58 8.87
C ILE A 81 3.92 -8.94 9.45
N ALA A 82 2.64 -9.30 9.33
CA ALA A 82 2.13 -10.60 9.80
C ALA A 82 2.83 -11.76 9.09
N GLY A 83 2.98 -11.70 7.76
CA GLY A 83 3.67 -12.73 6.98
C GLY A 83 5.14 -12.90 7.38
N LEU A 84 5.85 -11.80 7.62
CA LEU A 84 7.24 -11.84 8.09
C LEU A 84 7.33 -12.43 9.51
N ALA A 85 6.46 -11.99 10.43
CA ALA A 85 6.41 -12.50 11.79
C ALA A 85 6.13 -14.01 11.81
N SER A 86 5.14 -14.47 11.05
CA SER A 86 4.83 -15.90 10.88
C SER A 86 6.04 -16.67 10.32
N SER A 87 6.74 -16.12 9.32
CA SER A 87 7.94 -16.77 8.79
C SER A 87 9.03 -16.97 9.83
N PHE A 88 9.26 -16.00 10.73
CA PHE A 88 10.24 -16.15 11.79
C PHE A 88 9.81 -17.19 12.83
N LEU A 89 8.53 -17.18 13.24
CA LEU A 89 7.99 -18.15 14.19
C LEU A 89 8.12 -19.60 13.67
N THR A 90 7.83 -19.83 12.38
CA THR A 90 7.97 -21.15 11.76
C THR A 90 9.42 -21.63 11.70
N VAL A 91 10.38 -20.73 11.48
CA VAL A 91 11.81 -21.09 11.49
C VAL A 91 12.25 -21.49 12.89
N THR A 92 11.83 -20.76 13.92
CA THR A 92 12.17 -21.08 15.32
C THR A 92 11.59 -22.43 15.75
N SER A 93 10.34 -22.73 15.43
CA SER A 93 9.72 -24.01 15.80
C SER A 93 10.40 -25.20 15.12
N ALA A 94 10.80 -25.06 13.85
CA ALA A 94 11.54 -26.10 13.14
C ALA A 94 12.93 -26.40 13.77
N GLN A 95 13.61 -25.37 14.29
CA GLN A 95 14.91 -25.53 14.96
C GLN A 95 14.81 -26.22 16.31
N VAL A 96 13.76 -25.93 17.10
CA VAL A 96 13.52 -26.57 18.40
C VAL A 96 13.23 -28.05 18.20
N GLN A 97 12.38 -28.41 17.25
CA GLN A 97 12.03 -29.80 16.98
C GLN A 97 13.23 -30.63 16.47
N ALA A 98 14.13 -30.01 15.70
CA ALA A 98 15.39 -30.65 15.27
C ALA A 98 16.44 -30.78 16.39
N ARG A 99 16.27 -30.11 17.53
CA ARG A 99 17.15 -30.24 18.71
C ARG A 99 16.65 -31.27 19.72
N GLU A 100 15.37 -31.64 19.65
CA GLU A 100 14.71 -32.57 20.58
C GLU A 100 14.54 -33.99 20.00
N GLY A 101 14.89 -34.22 18.73
CA GLY A 101 14.97 -35.54 18.08
C GLY A 101 16.41 -35.96 17.83
#